data_AF-A0A959CBN6-F1
#
_entry.id   AF-A0A959CBN6-F1
#
_cell.length_a   1.000
_cell.length_b   1.000
_cell.length_c   1.000
_cell.angle_alpha   90.00
_cell.angle_beta   90.00
_cell.angle_gamma   90.00
#
_symmetry.space_group_name_H-M   'P 1'
#
loop_
_entity.id
_entity.type
_entity.pdbx_description
1 polymer ?
#
loop_
_entity_poly.entity_id
_entity_poly.type
_entity_poly.pdbx_seq_one_letter_code
_entity_poly.pdbx_strand_id
1 'polypeptide(L)'
;RDSWQEHYQLSLDLYTEAAESAYLSGQVEEMERLASVVFDNAVALLHKVKAYTVKVQGYISLTRNEEALNTSLEILKLLGVQFPKKPGKLHIISSLIGTKLRLRGKTADQLVDLPVMTDPVQAAVMELLPYTASASYFAAPNLFPLVVFKQINLSVRYGNHVQSTFAYATYGLVMCGSTLEFDEGLKFGEIAVRLLEKFKDVTTFCKVYFLNSGFIRVWRYHFRDTVEGLYNAYQKGLETGDFLFASYAIFNAGSTKFYMGMPLAALKDELDAYAAALLKIKQNTGLTWLNIQRQAIANLIQDGEAEPRLLGPAYDERIQVEQHLKGKDYSGLCVYYMIRM
;
A
#
# COMPACT_ATOMS: atom_id res chain seq x y z
N ARG A 1 -17.87 33.35 19.78
CA ARG A 1 -16.74 32.95 20.64
C ARG A 1 -15.82 32.11 19.80
N ASP A 2 -14.51 32.35 19.87
CA ASP A 2 -13.54 31.64 19.04
C ASP A 2 -13.31 30.24 19.60
N SER A 3 -13.90 29.23 18.94
CA SER A 3 -13.82 27.84 19.37
C SER A 3 -12.39 27.30 19.46
N TRP A 4 -11.45 27.85 18.67
CA TRP A 4 -10.04 27.46 18.72
C TRP A 4 -9.30 28.04 19.93
N GLN A 5 -9.82 29.11 20.53
CA GLN A 5 -9.29 29.68 21.77
C GLN A 5 -9.91 29.01 23.00
N GLU A 6 -11.22 28.79 23.01
CA GLU A 6 -11.94 28.24 24.18
C GLU A 6 -11.87 26.70 24.26
N HIS A 7 -11.82 26.01 23.12
CA HIS A 7 -11.91 24.55 23.03
C HIS A 7 -10.93 23.95 22.01
N TYR A 8 -9.66 24.39 22.06
CA TYR A 8 -8.63 24.04 21.07
C TYR A 8 -8.60 22.55 20.67
N GLN A 9 -8.49 21.63 21.64
CA GLN A 9 -8.37 20.19 21.34
C GLN A 9 -9.63 19.63 20.69
N LEU A 10 -10.81 20.01 21.19
CA LEU A 10 -12.09 19.56 20.62
C LEU A 10 -12.27 20.09 19.20
N SER A 11 -11.93 21.35 18.94
CA SER A 11 -11.97 21.91 17.59
C SER A 11 -11.01 21.17 16.66
N LEU A 12 -9.78 20.92 17.10
CA LEU A 12 -8.79 20.17 16.34
C LEU A 12 -9.33 18.79 15.94
N ASP A 13 -9.86 18.04 16.90
CA ASP A 13 -10.37 16.70 16.68
C ASP A 13 -11.60 16.72 15.75
N LEU A 14 -12.58 17.60 16.00
CA LEU A 14 -13.79 17.68 15.18
C LEU A 14 -13.50 18.05 13.72
N TYR A 15 -12.65 19.05 13.46
CA TYR A 15 -12.32 19.43 12.08
C TYR A 15 -11.53 18.34 11.37
N THR A 16 -10.67 17.61 12.09
CA THR A 16 -9.88 16.52 11.53
C THR A 16 -10.74 15.30 11.19
N GLU A 17 -11.62 14.88 12.10
CA GLU A 17 -12.56 13.77 11.89
C GLU A 17 -13.63 14.11 10.84
N ALA A 18 -14.05 15.37 10.76
CA ALA A 18 -14.95 15.83 9.71
C ALA A 18 -14.26 15.79 8.34
N ALA A 19 -12.99 16.20 8.24
CA ALA A 19 -12.22 16.08 7.00
C ALA A 19 -12.05 14.61 6.59
N GLU A 20 -11.82 13.71 7.56
CA GLU A 20 -11.74 12.27 7.33
C GLU A 20 -13.06 11.70 6.79
N SER A 21 -14.17 12.04 7.45
CA SER A 21 -15.51 11.65 7.02
C SER A 21 -15.87 12.17 5.62
N ALA A 22 -15.43 13.39 5.28
CA ALA A 22 -15.67 14.01 3.98
C ALA A 22 -15.03 13.20 2.85
N TYR A 23 -13.73 12.83 2.96
CA TYR A 23 -13.09 12.06 1.89
C TYR A 23 -13.61 10.63 1.81
N LEU A 24 -13.93 9.99 2.95
CA LEU A 24 -14.56 8.66 2.98
C LEU A 24 -15.94 8.67 2.28
N SER A 25 -16.59 9.83 2.26
CA SER A 25 -17.85 10.07 1.54
C SER A 25 -17.64 10.56 0.09
N GLY A 26 -16.40 10.66 -0.39
CA GLY A 26 -16.05 11.14 -1.73
C GLY A 26 -16.08 12.67 -1.90
N GLN A 27 -16.24 13.44 -0.82
CA GLN A 27 -16.33 14.90 -0.83
C GLN A 27 -14.95 15.54 -0.61
N VAL A 28 -14.10 15.47 -1.63
CA VAL A 28 -12.68 15.87 -1.50
C VAL A 28 -12.48 17.37 -1.35
N GLU A 29 -13.30 18.19 -2.03
CA GLU A 29 -13.28 19.64 -1.85
C GLU A 29 -13.60 20.04 -0.40
N GLU A 30 -14.55 19.33 0.22
CA GLU A 30 -14.92 19.54 1.62
C GLU A 30 -13.83 19.06 2.59
N MET A 31 -13.19 17.92 2.31
CA MET A 31 -11.99 17.48 3.03
C MET A 31 -10.89 18.56 3.00
N GLU A 32 -10.60 19.13 1.83
CA GLU A 32 -9.59 20.18 1.69
C GLU A 32 -9.97 21.44 2.47
N ARG A 33 -11.24 21.85 2.41
CA ARG A 33 -11.75 23.00 3.15
C ARG A 33 -11.59 22.80 4.65
N LEU A 34 -12.01 21.65 5.18
CA LEU A 34 -11.95 21.32 6.60
C LEU A 34 -10.50 21.16 7.10
N ALA A 35 -9.63 20.51 6.33
CA ALA A 35 -8.21 20.40 6.65
C ALA A 35 -7.51 21.77 6.66
N SER A 36 -7.90 22.69 5.78
CA SER A 36 -7.36 24.06 5.77
C SER A 36 -7.69 24.82 7.05
N VAL A 37 -8.88 24.64 7.63
CA VAL A 37 -9.20 25.21 8.95
C VAL A 37 -8.23 24.72 10.02
N VAL A 38 -7.86 23.43 10.01
CA VAL A 38 -6.84 22.90 10.92
C VAL A 38 -5.48 23.55 10.67
N PHE A 39 -5.07 23.70 9.41
CA PHE A 39 -3.77 24.31 9.09
C PHE A 39 -3.66 25.77 9.49
N ASP A 40 -4.75 26.53 9.41
CA ASP A 40 -4.77 27.95 9.76
C ASP A 40 -4.78 28.18 11.28
N ASN A 41 -5.40 27.27 12.05
CA ASN A 41 -5.62 27.47 13.49
C ASN A 41 -4.70 26.64 14.40
N ALA A 42 -4.12 25.54 13.92
CA ALA A 42 -3.30 24.68 14.76
C ALA A 42 -1.95 25.34 15.13
N VAL A 43 -1.68 25.42 16.43
CA VAL A 43 -0.51 26.15 16.98
C VAL A 43 0.80 25.37 16.88
N ALA A 44 0.74 24.04 16.87
CA ALA A 44 1.91 23.16 16.81
C ALA A 44 1.90 22.34 15.52
N LEU A 45 3.09 22.09 14.95
CA LEU A 45 3.22 21.29 13.73
C LEU A 45 2.64 19.87 13.90
N LEU A 46 2.86 19.24 15.06
CA LEU A 46 2.33 17.90 15.33
C LEU A 46 0.81 17.83 15.27
N HIS A 47 0.12 18.92 15.65
CA HIS A 47 -1.34 18.99 15.56
C HIS A 47 -1.84 19.02 14.09
N LYS A 48 -0.99 19.41 13.14
CA LYS A 48 -1.32 19.41 11.70
C LYS A 48 -1.11 18.04 11.05
N VAL A 49 -0.34 17.13 11.65
CA VAL A 49 0.07 15.86 11.05
C VAL A 49 -1.13 14.99 10.65
N LYS A 50 -2.12 14.85 11.53
CA LYS A 50 -3.31 14.04 11.25
C LYS A 50 -4.14 14.65 10.10
N ALA A 51 -4.30 15.97 10.04
CA ALA A 51 -4.97 16.63 8.91
C ALA A 51 -4.21 16.46 7.58
N TYR A 52 -2.86 16.54 7.58
CA TYR A 52 -2.05 16.18 6.41
C TYR A 52 -2.25 14.72 6.02
N THR A 53 -2.25 13.81 7.00
CA THR A 53 -2.46 12.37 6.79
C THR A 53 -3.82 12.08 6.14
N VAL A 54 -4.87 12.75 6.60
CA VAL A 54 -6.22 12.69 6.01
C VAL A 54 -6.20 13.16 4.55
N LYS A 55 -5.56 14.30 4.24
CA LYS A 55 -5.43 14.76 2.84
C LYS A 55 -4.71 13.76 1.95
N VAL A 56 -3.59 13.20 2.44
CA VAL A 56 -2.81 12.19 1.69
C VAL A 56 -3.66 10.95 1.41
N GLN A 57 -4.39 10.44 2.41
CA GLN A 57 -5.28 9.29 2.23
C GLN A 57 -6.42 9.60 1.26
N GLY A 58 -7.04 10.77 1.36
CA GLY A 58 -8.06 11.24 0.43
C GLY A 58 -7.56 11.24 -1.02
N TYR A 59 -6.38 11.81 -1.28
CA TYR A 59 -5.76 11.78 -2.60
C TYR A 59 -5.43 10.37 -3.09
N ILE A 60 -4.92 9.48 -2.22
CA ILE A 60 -4.67 8.06 -2.57
C ILE A 60 -5.98 7.36 -2.96
N SER A 61 -7.06 7.58 -2.20
CA SER A 61 -8.36 6.96 -2.46
C SER A 61 -8.94 7.34 -3.83
N LEU A 62 -8.59 8.54 -4.32
CA LEU A 62 -8.94 9.03 -5.66
C LEU A 62 -7.88 8.72 -6.74
N THR A 63 -6.87 7.91 -6.46
CA THR A 63 -5.74 7.63 -7.36
C THR A 63 -4.90 8.87 -7.76
N ARG A 64 -5.04 9.98 -7.02
CA ARG A 64 -4.28 11.23 -7.17
C ARG A 64 -2.91 11.11 -6.49
N ASN A 65 -2.13 10.12 -6.91
CA ASN A 65 -0.87 9.73 -6.26
C ASN A 65 0.20 10.84 -6.27
N GLU A 66 0.22 11.71 -7.29
CA GLU A 66 1.14 12.85 -7.34
C GLU A 66 0.82 13.91 -6.27
N GLU A 67 -0.47 14.25 -6.08
CA GLU A 67 -0.94 15.17 -5.02
C GLU A 67 -0.67 14.57 -3.63
N ALA A 68 -0.96 13.28 -3.45
CA ALA A 68 -0.67 12.54 -2.22
C ALA A 68 0.82 12.58 -1.87
N LEU A 69 1.69 12.33 -2.87
CA LEU A 69 3.13 12.31 -2.69
C LEU A 69 3.67 13.71 -2.36
N ASN A 70 3.26 14.74 -3.11
CA ASN A 70 3.70 16.11 -2.86
C ASN A 70 3.29 16.60 -1.47
N THR A 71 2.04 16.34 -1.08
CA THR A 71 1.52 16.65 0.26
C THR A 71 2.31 15.94 1.36
N SER A 72 2.62 14.66 1.16
CA SER A 72 3.43 13.88 2.11
C SER A 72 4.86 14.44 2.25
N LEU A 73 5.51 14.77 1.13
CA LEU A 73 6.86 15.31 1.12
C LEU A 73 6.94 16.70 1.77
N GLU A 74 5.89 17.51 1.65
CA GLU A 74 5.78 18.80 2.34
C GLU A 74 5.82 18.62 3.86
N ILE A 75 4.90 17.83 4.43
CA ILE A 75 4.84 17.63 5.88
C ILE A 75 6.08 16.88 6.39
N LEU A 76 6.62 15.91 5.65
CA LEU A 76 7.85 15.23 6.03
C LEU A 76 9.03 16.21 6.10
N LYS A 77 9.12 17.17 5.18
CA LYS A 77 10.15 18.21 5.21
C LYS A 77 10.02 19.09 6.46
N LEU A 78 8.79 19.47 6.84
CA LEU A 78 8.53 20.24 8.07
C LEU A 78 8.91 19.43 9.33
N LEU A 79 8.75 18.12 9.31
CA LEU A 79 9.18 17.19 10.37
C LEU A 79 10.68 16.83 10.30
N GLY A 80 11.45 17.47 9.42
CA GLY A 80 12.91 17.29 9.32
C GLY A 80 13.37 16.10 8.47
N VAL A 81 12.48 15.48 7.70
CA VAL A 81 12.81 14.40 6.74
C VAL A 81 12.75 14.93 5.32
N GLN A 82 13.88 14.85 4.61
CA GLN A 82 13.99 15.28 3.23
C GLN A 82 14.40 14.13 2.33
N PHE A 83 13.83 14.13 1.13
CA PHE A 83 14.20 13.21 0.05
C PHE A 83 14.76 13.97 -1.14
N PRO A 84 15.60 13.33 -1.98
CA PRO A 84 16.08 13.94 -3.22
C PRO A 84 14.92 14.30 -4.15
N LYS A 85 14.94 15.51 -4.72
CA LYS A 85 13.90 15.95 -5.69
C LYS A 85 13.83 15.07 -6.95
N LYS A 86 14.97 14.53 -7.38
CA LYS A 86 15.09 13.63 -8.54
C LYS A 86 15.87 12.39 -8.10
N PRO A 87 15.21 11.41 -7.47
CA PRO A 87 15.88 10.21 -7.01
C PRO A 87 16.36 9.40 -8.23
N GLY A 88 17.59 8.90 -8.12
CA GLY A 88 18.26 8.14 -9.16
C GLY A 88 19.03 6.97 -8.55
N LYS A 89 19.54 6.08 -9.41
CA LYS A 89 20.18 4.82 -8.97
C LYS A 89 21.25 5.00 -7.91
N LEU A 90 22.09 6.04 -8.01
CA LEU A 90 23.12 6.32 -7.00
C LEU A 90 22.56 6.61 -5.61
N HIS A 91 21.44 7.36 -5.52
CA HIS A 91 20.75 7.60 -4.25
C HIS A 91 20.19 6.32 -3.64
N ILE A 92 19.65 5.43 -4.49
CA ILE A 92 19.08 4.15 -4.08
C ILE A 92 20.18 3.24 -3.54
N ILE A 93 21.28 3.08 -4.30
CA ILE A 93 22.41 2.24 -3.92
C ILE A 93 23.05 2.76 -2.63
N SER A 94 23.30 4.06 -2.51
CA SER A 94 23.91 4.62 -1.30
C SER A 94 23.01 4.46 -0.07
N SER A 95 21.70 4.65 -0.22
CA SER A 95 20.73 4.46 0.86
C SER A 95 20.57 2.99 1.24
N LEU A 96 20.62 2.08 0.28
CA LEU A 96 20.60 0.64 0.51
C LEU A 96 21.84 0.21 1.31
N ILE A 97 23.04 0.61 0.88
CA ILE A 97 24.30 0.32 1.59
C ILE A 97 24.23 0.86 3.02
N GLY A 98 23.82 2.12 3.20
CA GLY A 98 23.69 2.72 4.52
C GLY A 98 22.70 1.98 5.42
N THR A 99 21.59 1.47 4.85
CA THR A 99 20.59 0.69 5.58
C THR A 99 21.13 -0.69 5.96
N LYS A 100 21.77 -1.41 5.03
CA LYS A 100 22.43 -2.70 5.30
C LYS A 100 23.52 -2.57 6.37
N LEU A 101 24.31 -1.49 6.35
CA LEU A 101 25.32 -1.25 7.38
C LEU A 101 24.70 -1.06 8.78
N ARG A 102 23.54 -0.41 8.89
CA ARG A 102 22.82 -0.26 10.18
C ARG A 102 22.15 -1.55 10.65
N LEU A 103 21.78 -2.42 9.72
CA LEU A 103 21.22 -3.75 9.99
C LEU A 103 22.30 -4.80 10.29
N ARG A 104 23.55 -4.56 9.88
CA ARG A 104 24.65 -5.50 10.03
C ARG A 104 24.82 -5.93 11.49
N GLY A 105 24.85 -7.25 11.70
CA GLY A 105 24.99 -7.86 13.03
C GLY A 105 23.71 -7.89 13.86
N LYS A 106 22.57 -7.39 13.35
CA LYS A 106 21.28 -7.51 14.02
C LYS A 106 20.55 -8.77 13.58
N THR A 107 20.13 -9.57 14.55
CA THR A 107 19.28 -10.75 14.33
C THR A 107 17.82 -10.35 14.16
N ALA A 108 17.00 -11.26 13.63
CA ALA A 108 15.55 -11.05 13.53
C ALA A 108 14.93 -10.78 14.92
N ASP A 109 15.33 -11.55 15.93
CA ASP A 109 14.85 -11.38 17.31
C ASP A 109 15.20 -9.99 17.85
N GLN A 110 16.44 -9.54 17.66
CA GLN A 110 16.86 -8.21 18.08
C GLN A 110 16.07 -7.09 17.40
N LEU A 111 15.66 -7.27 16.14
CA LEU A 111 14.85 -6.28 15.42
C LEU A 111 13.40 -6.28 15.90
N VAL A 112 12.81 -7.44 16.17
CA VAL A 112 11.47 -7.55 16.79
C VAL A 112 11.46 -6.97 18.20
N ASP A 113 12.57 -7.12 18.93
CA ASP A 113 12.72 -6.68 20.32
C ASP A 113 13.26 -5.27 20.53
N LEU A 114 13.40 -4.48 19.46
CA LEU A 114 13.62 -3.06 19.60
C LEU A 114 12.50 -2.43 20.46
N PRO A 115 12.84 -1.45 21.32
CA PRO A 115 11.87 -0.78 22.18
C PRO A 115 10.80 -0.06 21.35
N VAL A 116 9.67 0.26 21.96
CA VAL A 116 8.63 1.07 21.28
C VAL A 116 9.17 2.48 21.02
N MET A 117 8.88 3.02 19.83
CA MET A 117 9.24 4.39 19.47
C MET A 117 8.48 5.41 20.31
N THR A 118 9.19 6.21 21.11
CA THR A 118 8.58 7.20 22.03
C THR A 118 8.76 8.65 21.60
N ASP A 119 9.64 8.94 20.64
CA ASP A 119 9.81 10.30 20.12
C ASP A 119 8.59 10.68 19.27
N PRO A 120 7.82 11.72 19.65
CA PRO A 120 6.56 12.05 19.00
C PRO A 120 6.74 12.56 17.55
N VAL A 121 7.88 13.19 17.24
CA VAL A 121 8.18 13.65 15.87
C VAL A 121 8.52 12.45 15.00
N GLN A 122 9.33 11.51 15.50
CA GLN A 122 9.66 10.30 14.75
C GLN A 122 8.44 9.38 14.58
N ALA A 123 7.56 9.29 15.58
CA ALA A 123 6.31 8.56 15.48
C ALA A 123 5.41 9.14 14.37
N ALA A 124 5.20 10.47 14.36
CA ALA A 124 4.46 11.16 13.31
C ALA A 124 5.06 10.93 11.91
N VAL A 125 6.39 10.98 11.78
CA VAL A 125 7.07 10.63 10.52
C VAL A 125 6.77 9.18 10.14
N MET A 126 6.86 8.25 11.09
CA MET A 126 6.65 6.83 10.85
C MET A 126 5.19 6.49 10.52
N GLU A 127 4.22 7.30 10.95
CA GLU A 127 2.81 7.23 10.54
C GLU A 127 2.58 7.67 9.08
N LEU A 128 3.33 8.68 8.61
CA LEU A 128 3.19 9.24 7.25
C LEU A 128 3.91 8.42 6.18
N LEU A 129 5.05 7.81 6.51
CA LEU A 129 5.91 7.12 5.55
C LEU A 129 5.22 5.94 4.81
N PRO A 130 4.32 5.14 5.42
CA PRO A 130 3.57 4.12 4.70
C PRO A 130 2.74 4.68 3.53
N TYR A 131 2.01 5.77 3.75
CA TYR A 131 1.22 6.42 2.70
C TYR A 131 2.13 7.04 1.64
N THR A 132 3.24 7.63 2.06
CA THR A 132 4.28 8.16 1.17
C THR A 132 4.85 7.05 0.29
N ALA A 133 5.10 5.86 0.87
CA ALA A 133 5.60 4.70 0.14
C ALA A 133 4.58 4.27 -0.93
N SER A 134 3.31 4.08 -0.55
CA SER A 134 2.25 3.73 -1.51
C SER A 134 2.11 4.74 -2.64
N ALA A 135 2.04 6.04 -2.33
CA ALA A 135 1.94 7.09 -3.35
C ALA A 135 3.19 7.13 -4.26
N SER A 136 4.39 7.01 -3.67
CA SER A 136 5.65 7.00 -4.43
C SER A 136 5.80 5.78 -5.33
N TYR A 137 5.23 4.63 -4.98
CA TYR A 137 5.27 3.43 -5.82
C TYR A 137 4.65 3.70 -7.20
N PHE A 138 3.54 4.45 -7.25
CA PHE A 138 2.87 4.81 -8.50
C PHE A 138 3.41 6.09 -9.13
N ALA A 139 3.60 7.16 -8.35
CA ALA A 139 3.94 8.48 -8.89
C ALA A 139 5.45 8.70 -9.13
N ALA A 140 6.32 8.06 -8.34
CA ALA A 140 7.77 8.25 -8.41
C ALA A 140 8.53 6.98 -8.00
N PRO A 141 8.57 5.91 -8.81
CA PRO A 141 9.06 4.59 -8.41
C PRO A 141 10.49 4.58 -7.83
N ASN A 142 11.37 5.47 -8.29
CA ASN A 142 12.74 5.59 -7.76
C ASN A 142 12.80 6.15 -6.32
N LEU A 143 11.74 6.83 -5.86
CA LEU A 143 11.63 7.36 -4.50
C LEU A 143 11.19 6.28 -3.50
N PHE A 144 10.35 5.34 -3.94
CA PHE A 144 9.82 4.24 -3.13
C PHE A 144 10.89 3.54 -2.26
N PRO A 145 11.99 3.01 -2.82
CA PRO A 145 13.00 2.34 -2.00
C PRO A 145 13.65 3.29 -0.98
N LEU A 146 13.82 4.58 -1.29
CA LEU A 146 14.38 5.55 -0.34
C LEU A 146 13.45 5.75 0.86
N VAL A 147 12.14 5.80 0.64
CA VAL A 147 11.13 5.91 1.70
C VAL A 147 11.14 4.66 2.57
N VAL A 148 11.19 3.47 1.96
CA VAL A 148 11.31 2.19 2.67
C VAL A 148 12.58 2.14 3.53
N PHE A 149 13.73 2.49 2.96
CA PHE A 149 14.99 2.55 3.71
C PHE A 149 14.93 3.55 4.85
N LYS A 150 14.29 4.70 4.66
CA LYS A 150 14.09 5.69 5.73
C LYS A 150 13.29 5.09 6.90
N GLN A 151 12.20 4.37 6.63
CA GLN A 151 11.41 3.69 7.67
C GLN A 151 12.26 2.71 8.49
N ILE A 152 13.01 1.83 7.82
CA ILE A 152 13.91 0.87 8.50
C ILE A 152 14.94 1.59 9.37
N ASN A 153 15.54 2.67 8.84
CA ASN A 153 16.53 3.44 9.58
C ASN A 153 15.95 4.14 10.81
N LEU A 154 14.67 4.55 10.76
CA LEU A 154 13.96 5.10 11.92
C LEU A 154 13.66 4.02 12.95
N SER A 155 13.14 2.87 12.54
CA SER A 155 12.87 1.73 13.44
C SER A 155 14.13 1.31 14.19
N VAL A 156 15.24 1.14 13.47
CA VAL A 156 16.53 0.74 14.06
C VAL A 156 17.11 1.79 15.02
N ARG A 157 16.86 3.08 14.76
CA ARG A 157 17.45 4.18 15.55
C ARG A 157 16.61 4.57 16.76
N TYR A 158 15.29 4.60 16.61
CA TYR A 158 14.36 5.16 17.59
C TYR A 158 13.42 4.11 18.20
N GLY A 159 13.54 2.85 17.79
CA GLY A 159 12.64 1.78 18.22
C GLY A 159 11.50 1.54 17.24
N ASN A 160 10.76 0.46 17.46
CA ASN A 160 9.65 0.07 16.61
C ASN A 160 8.41 0.91 16.90
N HIS A 161 7.85 1.50 15.85
CA HIS A 161 6.47 1.96 15.79
C HIS A 161 5.55 0.85 15.25
N VAL A 162 4.23 0.93 15.45
CA VAL A 162 3.27 -0.03 14.85
C VAL A 162 3.44 -0.13 13.33
N GLN A 163 3.67 0.99 12.65
CA GLN A 163 3.93 1.03 11.20
C GLN A 163 5.27 0.39 10.78
N SER A 164 6.13 0.00 11.73
CA SER A 164 7.35 -0.76 11.42
C SER A 164 7.02 -2.15 10.88
N THR A 165 5.85 -2.71 11.19
CA THR A 165 5.38 -3.98 10.60
C THR A 165 5.34 -3.88 9.08
N PHE A 166 4.68 -2.83 8.56
CA PHE A 166 4.63 -2.53 7.14
C PHE A 166 6.02 -2.15 6.58
N ALA A 167 6.84 -1.43 7.35
CA ALA A 167 8.20 -1.08 6.93
C ALA A 167 9.08 -2.32 6.70
N TYR A 168 9.05 -3.30 7.60
CA TYR A 168 9.81 -4.54 7.44
C TYR A 168 9.27 -5.38 6.27
N ALA A 169 7.95 -5.47 6.09
CA ALA A 169 7.36 -6.17 4.95
C ALA A 169 7.73 -5.50 3.61
N THR A 170 7.64 -4.17 3.52
CA THR A 170 8.03 -3.43 2.30
C THR A 170 9.53 -3.47 2.05
N TYR A 171 10.38 -3.52 3.08
CA TYR A 171 11.80 -3.77 2.90
C TYR A 171 12.05 -5.17 2.32
N GLY A 172 11.34 -6.18 2.82
CA GLY A 172 11.39 -7.53 2.26
C GLY A 172 10.97 -7.58 0.79
N LEU A 173 9.90 -6.86 0.42
CA LEU A 173 9.50 -6.65 -0.98
C LEU A 173 10.64 -6.04 -1.81
N VAL A 174 11.32 -5.00 -1.32
CA VAL A 174 12.44 -4.37 -2.04
C VAL A 174 13.60 -5.35 -2.22
N MET A 175 13.93 -6.17 -1.21
CA MET A 175 14.98 -7.19 -1.33
C MET A 175 14.62 -8.22 -2.41
N CYS A 176 13.39 -8.71 -2.42
CA CYS A 176 12.94 -9.66 -3.45
C CYS A 176 12.87 -9.04 -4.85
N GLY A 177 12.25 -7.87 -4.99
CA GLY A 177 11.92 -7.30 -6.30
C GLY A 177 13.04 -6.46 -6.94
N SER A 178 13.90 -5.82 -6.14
CA SER A 178 14.94 -4.92 -6.66
C SER A 178 16.35 -5.50 -6.59
N THR A 179 16.67 -6.29 -5.56
CA THR A 179 18.02 -6.84 -5.38
C THR A 179 18.09 -8.35 -5.58
N LEU A 180 16.94 -9.02 -5.75
CA LEU A 180 16.80 -10.47 -5.91
C LEU A 180 17.37 -11.27 -4.72
N GLU A 181 17.44 -10.64 -3.54
CA GLU A 181 17.91 -11.24 -2.29
C GLU A 181 16.74 -11.89 -1.55
N PHE A 182 16.22 -12.97 -2.11
CA PHE A 182 14.96 -13.59 -1.65
C PHE A 182 15.02 -14.10 -0.21
N ASP A 183 16.16 -14.62 0.26
CA ASP A 183 16.31 -15.10 1.65
C ASP A 183 16.28 -13.94 2.65
N GLU A 184 16.90 -12.81 2.31
CA GLU A 184 16.80 -11.59 3.13
C GLU A 184 15.38 -11.03 3.07
N GLY A 185 14.74 -11.09 1.90
CA GLY A 185 13.34 -10.75 1.74
C GLY A 185 12.42 -11.55 2.67
N LEU A 186 12.59 -12.88 2.68
CA LEU A 186 11.84 -13.79 3.53
C LEU A 186 12.03 -13.49 5.02
N LYS A 187 13.28 -13.34 5.46
CA LYS A 187 13.62 -12.94 6.83
C LYS A 187 12.89 -11.67 7.26
N PHE A 188 12.84 -10.65 6.41
CA PHE A 188 12.15 -9.41 6.74
C PHE A 188 10.62 -9.50 6.67
N GLY A 189 10.08 -10.36 5.81
CA GLY A 189 8.66 -10.74 5.83
C GLY A 189 8.28 -11.42 7.15
N GLU A 190 9.11 -12.33 7.65
CA GLU A 190 8.90 -13.01 8.94
C GLU A 190 9.02 -12.04 10.13
N ILE A 191 10.00 -11.12 10.13
CA ILE A 191 10.10 -10.05 11.14
C ILE A 191 8.81 -9.23 11.16
N ALA A 192 8.27 -8.86 9.99
CA ALA A 192 7.03 -8.09 9.90
C ALA A 192 5.84 -8.82 10.53
N VAL A 193 5.67 -10.12 10.25
CA VAL A 193 4.59 -10.95 10.82
C VAL A 193 4.74 -11.08 12.35
N ARG A 194 5.95 -11.38 12.83
CA ARG A 194 6.21 -11.47 14.28
C ARG A 194 5.96 -10.15 15.01
N LEU A 195 6.32 -9.04 14.37
CA LEU A 195 6.12 -7.72 14.94
C LEU A 195 4.63 -7.32 14.97
N LEU A 196 3.86 -7.76 13.97
CA LEU A 196 2.41 -7.59 13.91
C LEU A 196 1.72 -8.27 15.10
N GLU A 197 2.13 -9.50 15.41
CA GLU A 197 1.63 -10.25 16.59
C GLU A 197 2.02 -9.55 17.90
N LYS A 198 3.25 -9.03 18.00
CA LYS A 198 3.73 -8.32 19.18
C LYS A 198 2.94 -7.04 19.48
N PHE A 199 2.65 -6.23 18.46
CA PHE A 199 1.83 -5.03 18.62
C PHE A 199 0.34 -5.33 18.74
N LYS A 200 -0.10 -6.56 18.42
CA LYS A 200 -1.52 -6.94 18.30
C LYS A 200 -2.31 -5.98 17.41
N ASP A 201 -1.63 -5.40 16.43
CA ASP A 201 -2.22 -4.42 15.55
C ASP A 201 -2.94 -5.12 14.41
N VAL A 202 -4.25 -4.86 14.32
CA VAL A 202 -5.08 -5.40 13.24
C VAL A 202 -5.06 -4.49 12.00
N THR A 203 -4.67 -3.22 12.16
CA THR A 203 -4.77 -2.20 11.10
C THR A 203 -3.74 -2.40 10.00
N THR A 204 -2.54 -2.91 10.32
CA THR A 204 -1.50 -3.23 9.33
C THR A 204 -1.54 -4.67 8.82
N PHE A 205 -2.42 -5.52 9.37
CA PHE A 205 -2.47 -6.95 9.05
C PHE A 205 -2.65 -7.20 7.55
N CYS A 206 -3.65 -6.56 6.94
CA CYS A 206 -3.98 -6.73 5.53
C CYS A 206 -2.76 -6.44 4.65
N LYS A 207 -2.10 -5.29 4.87
CA LYS A 207 -0.93 -4.85 4.12
C LYS A 207 0.26 -5.80 4.29
N VAL A 208 0.53 -6.22 5.53
CA VAL A 208 1.66 -7.12 5.83
C VAL A 208 1.45 -8.48 5.17
N TYR A 209 0.27 -9.08 5.30
CA TYR A 209 0.00 -10.39 4.71
C TYR A 209 -0.11 -10.35 3.19
N PHE A 210 -0.64 -9.26 2.60
CA PHE A 210 -0.60 -9.03 1.16
C PHE A 210 0.84 -9.06 0.63
N LEU A 211 1.73 -8.28 1.22
CA LEU A 211 3.13 -8.20 0.81
C LEU A 211 3.86 -9.53 1.06
N ASN A 212 3.73 -10.07 2.26
CA ASN A 212 4.43 -11.28 2.66
C ASN A 212 4.00 -12.48 1.80
N SER A 213 2.70 -12.67 1.61
CA SER A 213 2.16 -13.83 0.92
C SER A 213 2.25 -13.72 -0.60
N GLY A 214 2.05 -12.52 -1.16
CA GLY A 214 2.01 -12.31 -2.61
C GLY A 214 3.35 -11.97 -3.26
N PHE A 215 4.33 -11.45 -2.51
CA PHE A 215 5.56 -10.91 -3.09
C PHE A 215 6.86 -11.36 -2.42
N ILE A 216 6.78 -11.97 -1.24
CA ILE A 216 7.97 -12.40 -0.48
C ILE A 216 8.04 -13.93 -0.46
N ARG A 217 7.05 -14.59 0.15
CA ARG A 217 7.04 -16.05 0.32
C ARG A 217 6.99 -16.81 -1.01
N VAL A 218 6.38 -16.23 -2.04
CA VAL A 218 6.30 -16.83 -3.40
C VAL A 218 7.64 -17.21 -4.01
N TRP A 219 8.75 -16.60 -3.57
CA TRP A 219 10.10 -16.89 -4.09
C TRP A 219 10.75 -18.13 -3.46
N ARG A 220 10.15 -18.69 -2.41
CA ARG A 220 10.70 -19.81 -1.63
C ARG A 220 9.70 -20.92 -1.32
N TYR A 221 8.42 -20.60 -1.34
CA TYR A 221 7.34 -21.53 -1.05
C TYR A 221 6.46 -21.71 -2.28
N HIS A 222 5.82 -22.87 -2.38
CA HIS A 222 4.87 -23.13 -3.45
C HIS A 222 3.67 -22.19 -3.30
N PHE A 223 3.11 -21.71 -4.42
CA PHE A 223 1.89 -20.88 -4.43
C PHE A 223 0.71 -21.42 -3.60
N ARG A 224 0.59 -22.75 -3.45
CA ARG A 224 -0.46 -23.37 -2.62
C ARG A 224 -0.32 -23.02 -1.13
N ASP A 225 0.92 -22.79 -0.67
CA ASP A 225 1.26 -22.51 0.71
C ASP A 225 1.26 -21.00 1.02
N THR A 226 1.09 -20.16 -0.02
CA THR A 226 1.10 -18.70 0.10
C THR A 226 -0.27 -18.09 -0.15
N VAL A 227 -1.09 -18.68 -1.03
CA VAL A 227 -2.39 -18.11 -1.43
C VAL A 227 -3.36 -17.92 -0.25
N GLU A 228 -3.33 -18.81 0.75
CA GLU A 228 -4.17 -18.68 1.96
C GLU A 228 -3.93 -17.37 2.70
N GLY A 229 -2.67 -16.90 2.75
CA GLY A 229 -2.32 -15.63 3.37
C GLY A 229 -2.93 -14.42 2.64
N LEU A 230 -3.19 -14.52 1.33
CA LEU A 230 -3.86 -13.48 0.55
C LEU A 230 -5.37 -13.44 0.85
N TYR A 231 -6.01 -14.59 1.02
CA TYR A 231 -7.41 -14.64 1.47
C TYR A 231 -7.58 -14.10 2.89
N ASN A 232 -6.65 -14.46 3.78
CA ASN A 232 -6.64 -13.93 5.15
C ASN A 232 -6.44 -12.41 5.15
N ALA A 233 -5.56 -11.88 4.29
CA ALA A 233 -5.41 -10.44 4.10
C ALA A 233 -6.71 -9.79 3.61
N TYR A 234 -7.37 -10.38 2.59
CA TYR A 234 -8.65 -9.88 2.08
C TYR A 234 -9.73 -9.82 3.16
N GLN A 235 -9.96 -10.93 3.87
CA GLN A 235 -10.97 -10.99 4.94
C GLN A 235 -10.68 -9.96 6.03
N LYS A 236 -9.42 -9.90 6.49
CA LYS A 236 -9.04 -8.94 7.53
C LYS A 236 -9.16 -7.50 7.08
N GLY A 237 -8.83 -7.19 5.83
CA GLY A 237 -9.02 -5.87 5.26
C GLY A 237 -10.49 -5.46 5.17
N LEU A 238 -11.41 -6.41 4.93
CA LEU A 238 -12.85 -6.12 5.03
C LEU A 238 -13.29 -5.83 6.47
N GLU A 239 -12.79 -6.59 7.45
CA GLU A 239 -13.09 -6.40 8.87
C GLU A 239 -12.56 -5.07 9.42
N THR A 240 -11.39 -4.63 8.97
CA THR A 240 -10.69 -3.44 9.50
C THR A 240 -10.84 -2.19 8.64
N GLY A 241 -11.52 -2.28 7.50
CA GLY A 241 -11.73 -1.15 6.59
C GLY A 241 -10.56 -0.85 5.65
N ASP A 242 -9.52 -1.70 5.59
CA ASP A 242 -8.44 -1.60 4.60
C ASP A 242 -8.87 -2.20 3.25
N PHE A 243 -9.90 -1.60 2.66
CA PHE A 243 -10.53 -2.06 1.42
C PHE A 243 -9.56 -2.02 0.22
N LEU A 244 -8.63 -1.07 0.22
CA LEU A 244 -7.66 -0.92 -0.86
C LEU A 244 -6.74 -2.14 -0.92
N PHE A 245 -6.07 -2.47 0.19
CA PHE A 245 -5.19 -3.65 0.22
C PHE A 245 -5.95 -4.96 0.17
N ALA A 246 -7.20 -5.01 0.66
CA ALA A 246 -8.06 -6.17 0.46
C ALA A 246 -8.28 -6.42 -1.05
N SER A 247 -8.57 -5.37 -1.82
CA SER A 247 -8.75 -5.47 -3.27
C SER A 247 -7.49 -5.96 -3.98
N TYR A 248 -6.30 -5.52 -3.53
CA TYR A 248 -5.03 -6.00 -4.09
C TYR A 248 -4.75 -7.45 -3.71
N ALA A 249 -5.05 -7.85 -2.48
CA ALA A 249 -4.87 -9.21 -2.00
C ALA A 249 -5.72 -10.20 -2.78
N ILE A 250 -7.00 -9.87 -3.03
CA ILE A 250 -7.89 -10.79 -3.73
C ILE A 250 -7.60 -10.89 -5.23
N PHE A 251 -7.17 -9.79 -5.85
CA PHE A 251 -6.62 -9.81 -7.20
C PHE A 251 -5.37 -10.72 -7.27
N ASN A 252 -4.44 -10.58 -6.33
CA ASN A 252 -3.23 -11.39 -6.30
C ASN A 252 -3.54 -12.88 -6.03
N ALA A 253 -4.53 -13.18 -5.19
CA ALA A 253 -5.00 -14.55 -4.96
C ALA A 253 -5.56 -15.18 -6.24
N GLY A 254 -6.41 -14.43 -6.98
CA GLY A 254 -6.92 -14.84 -8.28
C GLY A 254 -5.81 -15.10 -9.29
N SER A 255 -4.84 -14.20 -9.38
CA SER A 255 -3.64 -14.32 -10.21
C SER A 255 -2.89 -15.61 -9.89
N THR A 256 -2.63 -15.83 -8.60
CA THR A 256 -1.87 -16.98 -8.09
C THR A 256 -2.58 -18.29 -8.45
N LYS A 257 -3.91 -18.36 -8.28
CA LYS A 257 -4.69 -19.56 -8.63
C LYS A 257 -4.76 -19.81 -10.13
N PHE A 258 -4.82 -18.75 -10.93
CA PHE A 258 -4.69 -18.86 -12.38
C PHE A 258 -3.34 -19.51 -12.76
N TYR A 259 -2.23 -19.00 -12.21
CA TYR A 259 -0.89 -19.56 -12.47
C TYR A 259 -0.66 -20.96 -11.90
N MET A 260 -1.42 -21.36 -10.87
CA MET A 260 -1.42 -22.74 -10.36
C MET A 260 -2.13 -23.74 -11.28
N GLY A 261 -2.80 -23.27 -12.34
CA GLY A 261 -3.56 -24.15 -13.24
C GLY A 261 -4.84 -24.69 -12.62
N MET A 262 -5.49 -23.92 -11.74
CA MET A 262 -6.79 -24.31 -11.17
C MET A 262 -7.84 -24.48 -12.27
N PRO A 263 -8.82 -25.40 -12.13
CA PRO A 263 -9.88 -25.58 -13.12
C PRO A 263 -10.60 -24.26 -13.43
N LEU A 264 -10.57 -23.84 -14.69
CA LEU A 264 -10.98 -22.50 -15.11
C LEU A 264 -12.45 -22.18 -14.77
N ALA A 265 -13.35 -23.15 -14.89
CA ALA A 265 -14.75 -22.97 -14.53
C ALA A 265 -14.93 -22.61 -13.05
N ALA A 266 -14.28 -23.33 -12.15
CA ALA A 266 -14.33 -23.07 -10.70
C ALA A 266 -13.67 -21.72 -10.36
N LEU A 267 -12.54 -21.41 -10.99
CA LEU A 267 -11.86 -20.13 -10.81
C LEU A 267 -12.73 -18.96 -11.29
N LYS A 268 -13.42 -19.11 -12.43
CA LYS A 268 -14.32 -18.09 -12.96
C LYS A 268 -15.42 -17.73 -11.95
N ASP A 269 -16.12 -18.73 -11.42
CA ASP A 269 -17.22 -18.50 -10.46
C ASP A 269 -16.74 -17.77 -9.21
N GLU A 270 -15.55 -18.13 -8.73
CA GLU A 270 -14.93 -17.49 -7.59
C GLU A 270 -14.53 -16.03 -7.87
N LEU A 271 -13.86 -15.75 -9.00
CA LEU A 271 -13.48 -14.38 -9.34
C LEU A 271 -14.70 -13.50 -9.66
N ASP A 272 -15.79 -14.07 -10.17
CA ASP A 272 -17.06 -13.36 -10.37
C ASP A 272 -17.67 -12.92 -9.03
N ALA A 273 -17.64 -13.80 -8.02
CA ALA A 273 -18.09 -13.45 -6.66
C ALA A 273 -17.24 -12.33 -6.05
N TYR A 274 -15.91 -12.39 -6.21
CA TYR A 274 -15.03 -11.33 -5.71
C TYR A 274 -15.18 -10.02 -6.48
N ALA A 275 -15.38 -10.06 -7.79
CA ALA A 275 -15.65 -8.85 -8.58
C ALA A 275 -16.95 -8.15 -8.11
N ALA A 276 -18.01 -8.92 -7.85
CA ALA A 276 -19.25 -8.37 -7.29
C ALA A 276 -19.02 -7.76 -5.89
N ALA A 277 -18.21 -8.41 -5.05
CA ALA A 277 -17.85 -7.87 -3.75
C ALA A 277 -17.06 -6.55 -3.87
N LEU A 278 -16.03 -6.50 -4.73
CA LEU A 278 -15.21 -5.29 -4.96
C LEU A 278 -16.03 -4.13 -5.52
N LEU A 279 -16.99 -4.41 -6.40
CA LEU A 279 -17.92 -3.41 -6.91
C LEU A 279 -18.76 -2.80 -5.78
N LYS A 280 -19.28 -3.64 -4.86
CA LYS A 280 -20.10 -3.19 -3.72
C LYS A 280 -19.33 -2.27 -2.76
N ILE A 281 -18.04 -2.51 -2.56
CA ILE A 281 -17.16 -1.68 -1.72
C ILE A 281 -16.42 -0.57 -2.51
N LYS A 282 -16.81 -0.34 -3.77
CA LYS A 282 -16.30 0.72 -4.66
C LYS A 282 -14.78 0.70 -4.87
N GLN A 283 -14.15 -0.48 -4.84
CA GLN A 283 -12.71 -0.64 -5.07
C GLN A 283 -12.39 -0.86 -6.55
N ASN A 284 -12.45 0.22 -7.32
CA ASN A 284 -12.36 0.19 -8.79
C ASN A 284 -11.00 -0.29 -9.32
N THR A 285 -9.88 0.07 -8.67
CA THR A 285 -8.54 -0.32 -9.12
C THR A 285 -8.35 -1.83 -9.06
N GLY A 286 -8.58 -2.45 -7.89
CA GLY A 286 -8.49 -3.90 -7.75
C GLY A 286 -9.51 -4.64 -8.60
N LEU A 287 -10.74 -4.10 -8.75
CA LEU A 287 -11.75 -4.66 -9.64
C LEU A 287 -11.29 -4.66 -11.10
N THR A 288 -10.68 -3.58 -11.57
CA THR A 288 -10.18 -3.47 -12.95
C THR A 288 -9.09 -4.51 -13.22
N TRP A 289 -8.14 -4.67 -12.29
CA TRP A 289 -7.08 -5.68 -12.43
C TRP A 289 -7.63 -7.10 -12.40
N LEU A 290 -8.60 -7.38 -11.52
CA LEU A 290 -9.30 -8.66 -11.46
C LEU A 290 -10.08 -8.94 -12.76
N ASN A 291 -10.68 -7.91 -13.35
CA ASN A 291 -11.46 -8.02 -14.59
C ASN A 291 -10.61 -8.40 -15.81
N ILE A 292 -9.34 -7.97 -15.87
CA ILE A 292 -8.39 -8.43 -16.90
C ILE A 292 -8.30 -9.96 -16.85
N GLN A 293 -8.12 -10.54 -15.67
CA GLN A 293 -8.06 -11.99 -15.47
C GLN A 293 -9.38 -12.69 -15.79
N ARG A 294 -10.49 -12.13 -15.30
CA ARG A 294 -11.83 -12.68 -15.57
C ARG A 294 -12.11 -12.75 -17.06
N GLN A 295 -11.72 -11.73 -17.83
CA GLN A 295 -11.91 -11.73 -19.28
C GLN A 295 -11.03 -12.79 -19.96
N ALA A 296 -9.77 -12.92 -19.56
CA ALA A 296 -8.89 -13.94 -20.13
C ALA A 296 -9.38 -15.36 -19.83
N ILE A 297 -9.85 -15.62 -18.61
CA ILE A 297 -10.47 -16.89 -18.23
C ILE A 297 -11.73 -17.14 -19.06
N ALA A 298 -12.55 -16.12 -19.30
CA ALA A 298 -13.73 -16.26 -20.15
C ALA A 298 -13.35 -16.63 -21.59
N ASN A 299 -12.32 -16.00 -22.17
CA ASN A 299 -11.83 -16.34 -23.50
C ASN A 299 -11.32 -17.80 -23.58
N LEU A 300 -10.67 -18.28 -22.51
CA LEU A 300 -10.12 -19.65 -22.45
C LEU A 300 -11.19 -20.74 -22.24
N ILE A 301 -12.35 -20.40 -21.69
CA ILE A 301 -13.45 -21.35 -21.45
C ILE A 301 -14.34 -21.50 -22.70
N GLN A 302 -14.35 -20.52 -23.60
CA GLN A 302 -15.18 -20.56 -24.80
C GLN A 302 -14.80 -21.72 -25.72
N ASP A 303 -15.81 -22.39 -26.28
CA ASP A 303 -15.62 -23.40 -27.32
C ASP A 303 -15.15 -22.72 -28.62
N GLY A 304 -13.95 -23.05 -29.11
CA GLY A 304 -13.40 -22.52 -30.36
C GLY A 304 -11.90 -22.23 -30.29
N GLU A 305 -11.39 -21.49 -31.29
CA GLU A 305 -10.03 -20.95 -31.23
C GLU A 305 -9.94 -19.88 -30.14
N ALA A 306 -8.90 -19.94 -29.30
CA ALA A 306 -8.71 -18.98 -28.23
C ALA A 306 -8.54 -17.56 -28.81
N GLU A 307 -9.42 -16.63 -28.42
CA GLU A 307 -9.28 -15.22 -28.80
C GLU A 307 -8.21 -14.55 -27.91
N PRO A 308 -7.06 -14.15 -28.47
CA PRO A 308 -5.96 -13.55 -27.71
C PRO A 308 -6.30 -12.15 -27.18
N ARG A 309 -7.24 -11.45 -27.83
CA ARG A 309 -7.64 -10.09 -27.43
C ARG A 309 -8.69 -10.12 -26.33
N LEU A 310 -8.54 -9.23 -25.36
CA LEU A 310 -9.51 -9.11 -24.27
C LEU A 310 -10.65 -8.18 -24.72
N LEU A 311 -11.63 -8.74 -25.43
CA LEU A 311 -12.76 -8.01 -26.03
C LEU A 311 -14.10 -8.49 -25.47
N GLY A 312 -14.33 -8.33 -24.17
CA GLY A 312 -15.57 -8.81 -23.57
C GLY A 312 -16.11 -7.92 -22.46
N PRO A 313 -17.20 -8.37 -21.81
CA PRO A 313 -17.96 -7.55 -20.86
C PRO A 313 -17.22 -7.28 -19.55
N ALA A 314 -16.24 -8.13 -19.19
CA ALA A 314 -15.41 -7.88 -18.02
C ALA A 314 -14.30 -6.88 -18.33
N TYR A 315 -13.69 -6.98 -19.52
CA TYR A 315 -12.61 -6.10 -19.95
C TYR A 315 -12.59 -5.91 -21.48
N ASP A 316 -12.47 -4.66 -21.94
CA ASP A 316 -12.32 -4.29 -23.35
C ASP A 316 -10.99 -3.54 -23.57
N GLU A 317 -10.01 -4.22 -24.16
CA GLU A 317 -8.66 -3.70 -24.38
C GLU A 317 -8.62 -2.47 -25.28
N ARG A 318 -9.64 -2.24 -26.13
CA ARG A 318 -9.71 -1.06 -27.01
C ARG A 318 -9.96 0.24 -26.24
N ILE A 319 -10.58 0.13 -25.07
CA ILE A 319 -10.96 1.26 -24.23
C ILE A 319 -10.04 1.33 -23.01
N GLN A 320 -9.89 0.22 -22.30
CA GLN A 320 -9.28 0.23 -20.96
C GLN A 320 -7.77 0.33 -20.99
N VAL A 321 -7.09 -0.13 -22.06
CA VAL A 321 -5.64 0.09 -22.22
C VAL A 321 -5.32 1.58 -22.29
N GLU A 322 -6.12 2.35 -23.02
CA GLU A 322 -5.96 3.81 -23.09
C GLU A 322 -6.24 4.47 -21.74
N GLN A 323 -7.23 3.97 -20.99
CA GLN A 323 -7.51 4.46 -19.63
C GLN A 323 -6.34 4.19 -18.67
N HIS A 324 -5.73 3.00 -18.72
CA HIS A 324 -4.54 2.71 -17.92
C HIS A 324 -3.36 3.63 -18.28
N LEU A 325 -3.12 3.88 -19.57
CA LEU A 325 -2.09 4.82 -20.03
C LEU A 325 -2.33 6.24 -19.53
N LYS A 326 -3.56 6.75 -19.66
CA LYS A 326 -3.97 8.08 -19.17
C LYS A 326 -3.84 8.19 -17.65
N GLY A 327 -4.24 7.15 -16.92
CA GLY A 327 -4.13 7.06 -15.46
C GLY A 327 -2.73 6.72 -14.95
N LYS A 328 -1.75 6.49 -15.83
CA LYS A 328 -0.41 5.99 -15.49
C LYS A 328 -0.45 4.71 -14.63
N ASP A 329 -1.45 3.87 -14.84
CA ASP A 329 -1.60 2.58 -14.16
C ASP A 329 -0.71 1.51 -14.82
N TYR A 330 0.60 1.65 -14.58
CA TYR A 330 1.59 0.70 -15.10
C TYR A 330 1.44 -0.70 -14.49
N SER A 331 0.84 -0.82 -13.31
CA SER A 331 0.54 -2.12 -12.70
C SER A 331 -0.56 -2.82 -13.48
N GLY A 332 -1.66 -2.14 -13.78
CA GLY A 332 -2.71 -2.66 -14.66
C GLY A 332 -2.21 -3.03 -16.05
N LEU A 333 -1.36 -2.19 -16.66
CA LEU A 333 -0.72 -2.51 -17.93
C LEU A 333 0.18 -3.76 -17.85
N CYS A 334 0.95 -3.91 -16.77
CA CYS A 334 1.75 -5.12 -16.55
C CYS A 334 0.87 -6.37 -16.50
N VAL A 335 -0.21 -6.33 -15.73
CA VAL A 335 -1.19 -7.44 -15.63
C VAL A 335 -1.80 -7.76 -16.99
N TYR A 336 -2.21 -6.73 -17.74
CA TYR A 336 -2.74 -6.86 -19.09
C TYR A 336 -1.73 -7.56 -20.02
N TYR A 337 -0.48 -7.08 -20.09
CA TYR A 337 0.53 -7.65 -20.99
C TYR A 337 1.01 -9.05 -20.56
N MET A 338 0.93 -9.41 -19.28
CA MET A 338 1.26 -10.76 -18.82
C MET A 338 0.18 -11.80 -19.17
N ILE A 339 -1.06 -11.36 -19.37
CA ILE A 339 -2.22 -12.24 -19.56
C ILE A 339 -2.67 -12.29 -21.02
N ARG A 340 -2.45 -11.21 -21.77
CA ARG A 340 -2.72 -11.17 -23.20
C ARG A 340 -1.86 -12.23 -23.90
N MET A 341 -2.53 -13.22 -24.50
CA MET A 341 -1.90 -14.35 -25.19
C MET A 341 -1.49 -14.00 -26.63
#